data_AF-A0A1L9BFV2-F1
#
_entry.id   AF-A0A1L9BFV2-F1
#
_cell.length_a   1.000
_cell.length_b   1.000
_cell.length_c   1.000
_cell.angle_alpha   90.00
_cell.angle_beta   90.00
_cell.angle_gamma   90.00
#
_symmetry.space_group_name_H-M   'P 1'
#
loop_
_entity.id
_entity.type
_entity.pdbx_description
1 polymer ?
#
loop_
_entity_poly.entity_id
_entity_poly.type
_entity_poly.pdbx_seq_one_letter_code
_entity_poly.pdbx_strand_id
1 'polypeptide(L)'
;MCPREHPGGLPLESHGGYLIRVESLGSLPLRALAQQALVEDGAPADTVLTVSVYPRRKIVRLALDSALTAGRRGAHWYSTHHALARGLSRATGVTVHTYVYDPQEYEEVLAFGRGQHVGGERLFYDTVDLPECVDGEFDDAAFARMQSRWPLGHLAWVFGVERELLLQLHQMKPTRLSLQASEPELSLEHLLRGIAA
;
A
#
# COMPACT_ATOMS: atom_id res chain seq x y z
N MET A 1 -7.02 31.25 -10.01
CA MET A 1 -6.83 29.88 -9.49
C MET A 1 -7.94 29.03 -10.09
N CYS A 2 -7.62 28.13 -11.00
CA CYS A 2 -8.60 27.19 -11.54
C CYS A 2 -8.98 26.17 -10.45
N PRO A 3 -10.27 25.82 -10.30
CA PRO A 3 -10.72 24.89 -9.28
C PRO A 3 -10.18 23.47 -9.53
N ARG A 4 -9.76 22.80 -8.45
CA ARG A 4 -9.35 21.39 -8.43
C ARG A 4 -10.60 20.50 -8.51
N GLU A 5 -11.25 20.43 -9.66
CA GLU A 5 -12.30 19.42 -9.88
C GLU A 5 -11.68 18.21 -10.58
N HIS A 6 -11.68 17.07 -9.89
CA HIS A 6 -11.27 15.79 -10.48
C HIS A 6 -12.32 15.35 -11.51
N PRO A 7 -11.94 15.13 -12.79
CA PRO A 7 -12.88 14.62 -13.77
C PRO A 7 -13.23 13.15 -13.45
N GLY A 8 -14.49 12.90 -13.07
CA GLY A 8 -15.23 11.69 -13.40
C GLY A 8 -14.99 10.38 -12.64
N GLY A 9 -14.16 10.33 -11.58
CA GLY A 9 -13.98 9.13 -10.74
C GLY A 9 -14.65 9.24 -9.37
N LEU A 10 -15.10 8.12 -8.79
CA LEU A 10 -15.35 8.08 -7.33
C LEU A 10 -14.09 8.60 -6.62
N PRO A 11 -14.22 9.52 -5.65
CA PRO A 11 -13.06 10.04 -4.95
C PRO A 11 -12.34 8.88 -4.27
N LEU A 12 -11.08 8.64 -4.66
CA LEU A 12 -10.25 7.62 -4.03
C LEU A 12 -10.00 8.04 -2.58
N GLU A 13 -10.35 7.17 -1.64
CA GLU A 13 -10.15 7.46 -0.21
C GLU A 13 -8.66 7.41 0.16
N SER A 14 -8.28 8.17 1.20
CA SER A 14 -6.94 8.07 1.77
C SER A 14 -6.73 6.65 2.31
N HIS A 15 -5.62 6.02 1.94
CA HIS A 15 -5.29 4.69 2.41
C HIS A 15 -3.77 4.47 2.40
N GLY A 16 -3.33 3.48 3.15
CA GLY A 16 -1.95 3.02 3.14
C GLY A 16 -1.88 1.51 3.29
N GLY A 17 -0.66 1.01 3.36
CA GLY A 17 -0.41 -0.41 3.56
C GLY A 17 0.99 -0.82 3.18
N TYR A 18 1.14 -2.12 3.01
CA TYR A 18 2.38 -2.75 2.61
C TYR A 18 2.17 -3.54 1.31
N LEU A 19 3.13 -3.47 0.39
CA LEU A 19 3.12 -4.21 -0.87
C LEU A 19 4.36 -5.10 -0.97
N ILE A 20 4.13 -6.36 -1.31
CA ILE A 20 5.14 -7.39 -1.53
C ILE A 20 4.71 -8.32 -2.67
N ARG A 21 5.65 -9.01 -3.32
CA ARG A 21 5.33 -10.07 -4.29
C ARG A 21 5.02 -11.39 -3.59
N VAL A 22 4.10 -12.16 -4.17
CA VAL A 22 3.59 -13.40 -3.58
C VAL A 22 4.65 -14.48 -3.43
N GLU A 23 5.60 -14.56 -4.35
CA GLU A 23 6.65 -15.59 -4.34
C GLU A 23 7.53 -15.49 -3.10
N SER A 24 7.49 -14.33 -2.44
CA SER A 24 8.26 -14.04 -1.24
C SER A 24 7.56 -14.50 0.04
N LEU A 25 6.29 -14.90 -0.02
CA LEU A 25 5.47 -15.10 1.17
C LEU A 25 5.42 -16.55 1.71
N GLY A 26 5.76 -17.55 0.89
CA GLY A 26 6.00 -18.96 1.27
C GLY A 26 5.27 -19.48 2.53
N SER A 27 6.02 -20.15 3.41
CA SER A 27 5.57 -20.62 4.73
C SER A 27 5.89 -19.64 5.85
N LEU A 28 5.83 -18.32 5.58
CA LEU A 28 6.13 -17.32 6.59
C LEU A 28 5.14 -17.39 7.75
N PRO A 29 5.61 -17.18 9.00
CA PRO A 29 4.73 -17.00 10.15
C PRO A 29 4.17 -15.57 10.14
N LEU A 30 3.34 -15.24 9.14
CA LEU A 30 2.83 -13.88 8.89
C LEU A 30 2.07 -13.33 10.11
N ARG A 31 1.29 -14.17 10.79
CA ARG A 31 0.57 -13.81 12.02
C ARG A 31 1.54 -13.39 13.12
N ALA A 32 2.59 -14.17 13.36
CA ALA A 32 3.59 -13.86 14.40
C ALA A 32 4.36 -12.58 14.07
N LEU A 33 4.74 -12.40 12.80
CA LEU A 33 5.39 -11.17 12.33
C LEU A 33 4.48 -9.94 12.50
N ALA A 34 3.19 -10.08 12.19
CA ALA A 34 2.22 -9.00 12.37
C ALA A 34 1.96 -8.69 13.85
N GLN A 35 1.82 -9.70 14.72
CA GLN A 35 1.71 -9.49 16.16
C GLN A 35 2.90 -8.73 16.73
N GLN A 36 4.12 -9.15 16.39
CA GLN A 36 5.34 -8.47 16.81
C GLN A 36 5.37 -7.03 16.31
N ALA A 37 4.99 -6.81 15.05
CA ALA A 37 4.91 -5.47 14.47
C ALA A 37 3.88 -4.58 15.19
N LEU A 38 2.71 -5.10 15.55
CA LEU A 38 1.72 -4.33 16.30
C LEU A 38 2.25 -3.87 17.66
N VAL A 39 3.01 -4.71 18.35
CA VAL A 39 3.62 -4.36 19.64
C VAL A 39 4.67 -3.28 19.45
N GLU A 40 5.55 -3.41 18.46
CA GLU A 40 6.58 -2.42 18.16
C GLU A 40 6.00 -1.06 17.72
N ASP A 41 4.95 -1.10 16.89
CA ASP A 41 4.29 0.08 16.33
C ASP A 41 3.18 0.63 17.26
N GLY A 42 2.99 0.06 18.46
CA GLY A 42 2.02 0.54 19.45
C GLY A 42 0.56 0.50 18.99
N ALA A 43 0.20 -0.43 18.11
CA ALA A 43 -1.13 -0.55 17.54
C ALA A 43 -2.12 -1.22 18.51
N PRO A 44 -3.43 -0.92 18.42
CA PRO A 44 -4.47 -1.53 19.25
C PRO A 44 -4.50 -3.06 19.16
N ALA A 45 -4.80 -3.74 20.28
CA ALA A 45 -4.79 -5.19 20.36
C ALA A 45 -5.86 -5.89 19.49
N ASP A 46 -6.94 -5.18 19.17
CA ASP A 46 -8.04 -5.63 18.29
C ASP A 46 -7.74 -5.40 16.80
N THR A 47 -6.55 -4.90 16.46
CA THR A 47 -6.14 -4.70 15.06
C THR A 47 -6.11 -6.02 14.29
N VAL A 48 -6.75 -6.02 13.13
CA VAL A 48 -6.80 -7.16 12.21
C VAL A 48 -5.83 -6.95 11.07
N LEU A 49 -5.12 -8.00 10.65
CA LEU A 49 -4.35 -7.95 9.40
C LEU A 49 -5.26 -8.32 8.23
N THR A 50 -5.38 -7.43 7.25
CA THR A 50 -6.07 -7.69 5.99
C THR A 50 -5.07 -8.01 4.89
N VAL A 51 -5.40 -9.00 4.08
CA VAL A 51 -4.57 -9.47 2.96
C VAL A 51 -5.41 -9.48 1.69
N SER A 52 -5.02 -8.69 0.70
CA SER A 52 -5.61 -8.69 -0.64
C SER A 52 -4.56 -9.11 -1.65
N VAL A 53 -4.93 -9.97 -2.59
CA VAL A 53 -4.01 -10.49 -3.61
C VAL A 53 -4.50 -10.10 -4.99
N TYR A 54 -3.61 -9.50 -5.78
CA TYR A 54 -3.80 -9.34 -7.21
C TYR A 54 -2.99 -10.43 -7.96
N PRO A 55 -3.63 -11.53 -8.38
CA PRO A 55 -2.92 -12.74 -8.81
C PRO A 55 -2.15 -12.57 -10.11
N ARG A 56 -2.65 -11.76 -11.06
CA ARG A 56 -2.05 -11.60 -12.41
C ARG A 56 -0.62 -11.05 -12.37
N ARG A 57 -0.30 -10.20 -11.39
CA ARG A 57 1.05 -9.68 -11.13
C ARG A 57 1.61 -10.11 -9.79
N LYS A 58 0.90 -11.04 -9.12
CA LYS A 58 1.30 -11.64 -7.85
C LYS A 58 1.61 -10.59 -6.79
N ILE A 59 0.80 -9.55 -6.74
CA ILE A 59 0.95 -8.46 -5.76
C ILE A 59 0.13 -8.84 -4.54
N VAL A 60 0.74 -8.76 -3.36
CA VAL A 60 0.04 -8.91 -2.09
C VAL A 60 0.05 -7.56 -1.39
N ARG A 61 -1.16 -7.06 -1.12
CA ARG A 61 -1.40 -5.92 -0.26
C ARG A 61 -1.72 -6.42 1.14
N LEU A 62 -0.95 -5.95 2.10
CA LEU A 62 -1.20 -6.13 3.53
C LEU A 62 -1.61 -4.78 4.09
N ALA A 63 -2.64 -4.75 4.93
CA ALA A 63 -3.01 -3.55 5.68
C ALA A 63 -3.56 -3.93 7.05
N LEU A 64 -3.27 -3.10 8.03
CA LEU A 64 -3.88 -3.18 9.35
C LEU A 64 -5.25 -2.52 9.29
N ASP A 65 -6.25 -3.21 9.81
CA ASP A 65 -7.63 -2.74 9.92
C ASP A 65 -7.98 -2.57 11.40
N SER A 66 -8.07 -1.30 11.82
CA SER A 66 -8.54 -0.86 13.14
C SER A 66 -9.01 0.60 13.05
N ALA A 67 -9.61 1.12 14.12
CA ALA A 67 -10.00 2.53 14.19
C ALA A 67 -8.80 3.48 14.01
N LEU A 68 -7.57 3.02 14.31
CA LEU A 68 -6.35 3.80 14.13
C LEU A 68 -5.97 3.98 12.65
N THR A 69 -6.31 3.02 11.80
CA THR A 69 -5.91 2.98 10.39
C THR A 69 -7.03 3.40 9.41
N ALA A 70 -8.12 3.97 9.93
CA ALA A 70 -9.22 4.49 9.14
C ALA A 70 -8.97 5.92 8.61
N GLY A 71 -9.41 6.18 7.38
CA GLY A 71 -9.40 7.50 6.73
C GLY A 71 -8.01 8.12 6.59
N ARG A 72 -7.96 9.45 6.44
CA ARG A 72 -6.71 10.23 6.27
C ARG A 72 -5.66 9.94 7.34
N ARG A 73 -6.05 10.08 8.61
CA ARG A 73 -5.14 9.85 9.75
C ARG A 73 -4.58 8.43 9.72
N GLY A 74 -5.41 7.46 9.35
CA GLY A 74 -5.02 6.07 9.22
C GLY A 74 -4.06 5.81 8.06
N ALA A 75 -4.26 6.47 6.92
CA ALA A 75 -3.31 6.43 5.82
C ALA A 75 -1.92 6.95 6.26
N HIS A 76 -1.90 8.10 6.94
CA HIS A 76 -0.66 8.72 7.42
C HIS A 76 0.06 7.90 8.49
N TRP A 77 -0.65 7.04 9.24
CA TRP A 77 -0.02 6.14 10.22
C TRP A 77 1.09 5.28 9.57
N TYR A 78 0.89 4.83 8.33
CA TYR A 78 1.88 4.04 7.59
C TYR A 78 3.16 4.81 7.22
N SER A 79 3.18 6.14 7.34
CA SER A 79 4.38 6.98 7.13
C SER A 79 5.41 6.88 8.26
N THR A 80 5.03 6.31 9.40
CA THR A 80 5.91 6.23 10.59
C THR A 80 5.98 4.85 11.25
N HIS A 81 5.07 3.94 10.89
CA HIS A 81 4.97 2.61 11.49
C HIS A 81 5.35 1.56 10.45
N HIS A 82 6.52 0.95 10.67
CA HIS A 82 7.23 0.20 9.63
C HIS A 82 7.68 -1.17 10.13
N ALA A 83 7.31 -1.56 11.36
CA ALA A 83 7.79 -2.80 11.96
C ALA A 83 7.41 -4.01 11.10
N LEU A 84 6.21 -4.01 10.51
CA LEU A 84 5.79 -5.10 9.63
C LEU A 84 6.63 -5.16 8.34
N ALA A 85 6.91 -4.04 7.69
CA ALA A 85 7.76 -4.00 6.50
C ALA A 85 9.19 -4.47 6.79
N ARG A 86 9.76 -4.04 7.93
CA ARG A 86 11.08 -4.49 8.39
C ARG A 86 11.08 -6.00 8.70
N GLY A 87 10.07 -6.49 9.41
CA GLY A 87 9.94 -7.91 9.77
C GLY A 87 9.81 -8.79 8.52
N LEU A 88 8.92 -8.43 7.60
CA LEU A 88 8.71 -9.15 6.35
C LEU A 88 9.95 -9.14 5.47
N SER A 89 10.56 -7.98 5.21
CA SER A 89 11.75 -7.89 4.37
C SER A 89 12.95 -8.65 4.97
N ARG A 90 13.05 -8.73 6.30
CA ARG A 90 14.04 -9.55 6.99
C ARG A 90 13.78 -11.05 6.83
N ALA A 91 12.54 -11.49 7.06
CA ALA A 91 12.16 -12.89 7.02
C ALA A 91 12.21 -13.47 5.60
N THR A 92 11.92 -12.65 4.59
CA THR A 92 11.85 -13.06 3.17
C THR A 92 13.12 -12.79 2.38
N GLY A 93 13.96 -11.87 2.86
CA GLY A 93 15.11 -11.37 2.11
C GLY A 93 14.75 -10.51 0.89
N VAL A 94 13.46 -10.22 0.64
CA VAL A 94 13.02 -9.37 -0.47
C VAL A 94 12.69 -7.95 -0.03
N THR A 95 12.50 -7.06 -1.00
CA THR A 95 12.03 -5.69 -0.74
C THR A 95 10.54 -5.66 -0.44
N VAL A 96 10.16 -5.01 0.65
CA VAL A 96 8.77 -4.70 1.03
C VAL A 96 8.57 -3.20 0.99
N HIS A 97 7.49 -2.75 0.37
CA HIS A 97 7.18 -1.33 0.26
C HIS A 97 6.08 -0.95 1.24
N THR A 98 6.29 0.07 2.07
CA THR A 98 5.18 0.80 2.71
C THR A 98 4.71 1.86 1.73
N TYR A 99 3.43 2.21 1.79
CA TYR A 99 2.93 3.34 1.04
C TYR A 99 1.82 4.10 1.77
N VAL A 100 1.72 5.38 1.45
CA VAL A 100 0.64 6.28 1.84
C VAL A 100 0.10 6.94 0.58
N TYR A 101 -1.22 6.94 0.45
CA TYR A 101 -1.95 7.74 -0.51
C TYR A 101 -2.93 8.64 0.23
N ASP A 102 -2.74 9.95 0.14
CA ASP A 102 -3.73 10.94 0.50
C ASP A 102 -4.05 11.80 -0.72
N PRO A 103 -5.25 11.68 -1.32
CA PRO A 103 -5.60 12.40 -2.54
C PRO A 103 -5.53 13.93 -2.41
N GLN A 104 -5.52 14.49 -1.19
CA GLN A 104 -5.50 15.94 -1.00
C GLN A 104 -4.14 16.52 -0.59
N GLU A 105 -3.19 15.68 -0.15
CA GLU A 105 -1.99 16.19 0.52
C GLU A 105 -0.70 15.64 -0.10
N TYR A 106 -0.50 14.32 -0.05
CA TYR A 106 0.74 13.71 -0.51
C TYR A 106 0.57 12.23 -0.84
N GLU A 107 1.58 11.70 -1.52
CA GLU A 107 1.84 10.27 -1.55
C GLU A 107 3.27 9.96 -1.14
N GLU A 108 3.45 8.79 -0.56
CA GLU A 108 4.75 8.33 -0.08
C GLU A 108 4.90 6.85 -0.35
N VAL A 109 6.12 6.45 -0.70
CA VAL A 109 6.54 5.06 -0.77
C VAL A 109 7.88 4.94 -0.05
N LEU A 110 8.01 4.00 0.89
CA LEU A 110 9.30 3.64 1.49
C LEU A 110 9.58 2.16 1.22
N ALA A 111 10.83 1.83 0.94
CA ALA A 111 11.28 0.49 0.60
C ALA A 111 12.17 -0.06 1.72
N PHE A 112 11.90 -1.31 2.11
CA PHE A 112 12.65 -2.03 3.14
C PHE A 112 13.24 -3.31 2.59
N GLY A 113 14.55 -3.51 2.74
CA GLY A 113 15.27 -4.70 2.32
C GLY A 113 16.05 -5.29 3.48
N ARG A 114 15.90 -6.59 3.75
CA ARG A 114 16.56 -7.29 4.87
C ARG A 114 16.36 -6.58 6.23
N GLY A 115 15.22 -5.95 6.43
CA GLY A 115 14.88 -5.22 7.65
C GLY A 115 15.45 -3.81 7.77
N GLN A 116 16.12 -3.29 6.74
CA GLN A 116 16.66 -1.93 6.69
C GLN A 116 15.88 -1.06 5.72
N HIS A 117 15.81 0.24 5.99
CA HIS A 117 15.31 1.22 5.02
C HIS A 117 16.32 1.36 3.88
N VAL A 118 15.90 1.12 2.63
CA VAL A 118 16.79 1.06 1.46
C VAL A 118 16.47 2.11 0.39
N GLY A 119 15.41 2.90 0.59
CA GLY A 119 15.02 3.96 -0.34
C GLY A 119 13.55 4.30 -0.20
N GLY A 120 13.09 5.29 -0.95
CA GLY A 120 11.73 5.77 -0.90
C GLY A 120 11.65 7.21 -1.39
N GLU A 121 10.43 7.67 -1.58
CA GLU A 121 10.12 9.01 -2.03
C GLU A 121 8.80 9.48 -1.42
N ARG A 122 8.73 10.76 -1.06
CA ARG A 122 7.52 11.45 -0.64
C ARG A 122 7.32 12.66 -1.55
N LEU A 123 6.09 12.80 -2.04
CA LEU A 123 5.70 13.91 -2.88
C LEU A 123 4.48 14.62 -2.29
N PHE A 124 4.65 15.88 -1.91
CA PHE A 124 3.53 16.76 -1.57
C PHE A 124 2.96 17.39 -2.83
N TYR A 125 1.65 17.40 -3.01
CA TYR A 125 1.04 17.87 -4.25
C TYR A 125 1.09 19.40 -4.42
N ASP A 126 1.29 20.14 -3.33
CA ASP A 126 1.45 21.60 -3.36
C ASP A 126 2.84 22.05 -3.84
N THR A 127 3.82 21.15 -3.85
CA THR A 127 5.17 21.41 -4.38
C THR A 127 5.35 21.00 -5.83
N VAL A 128 4.30 20.47 -6.48
CA VAL A 128 4.36 20.05 -7.89
C VAL A 128 4.05 21.23 -8.81
N ASP A 129 5.00 21.54 -9.68
CA ASP A 129 4.76 22.42 -10.82
C ASP A 129 3.88 21.71 -11.85
N LEU A 130 2.61 22.13 -11.94
CA LEU A 130 1.65 21.54 -12.86
C LEU A 130 1.99 21.90 -14.32
N PRO A 131 1.69 21.03 -15.30
CA PRO A 131 1.82 21.36 -16.72
C PRO A 131 1.09 22.66 -17.06
N GLU A 132 1.65 23.44 -17.96
CA GLU A 132 1.05 24.69 -18.42
C GLU A 132 -0.37 24.43 -18.98
N CYS A 133 -1.31 25.26 -18.56
CA CYS A 133 -2.68 25.23 -19.04
C CYS A 133 -2.74 26.01 -20.35
N VAL A 134 -3.03 25.33 -21.47
CA VAL A 134 -3.26 25.97 -22.76
C VAL A 134 -4.78 26.13 -22.93
N ASP A 135 -5.24 27.36 -23.15
CA ASP A 135 -6.65 27.70 -23.38
C ASP A 135 -7.64 27.29 -22.26
N GLY A 136 -7.17 27.18 -21.01
CA GLY A 136 -8.03 26.84 -19.87
C GLY A 136 -8.32 25.35 -19.69
N GLU A 137 -7.77 24.50 -20.56
CA GLU A 137 -7.82 23.03 -20.43
C GLU A 137 -6.48 22.49 -19.92
N PHE A 138 -6.53 21.53 -19.01
CA PHE A 138 -5.36 20.74 -18.63
C PHE A 138 -5.17 19.62 -19.66
N ASP A 139 -3.95 19.40 -20.14
CA ASP A 139 -3.63 18.17 -20.88
C ASP A 139 -3.65 17.00 -19.89
N ASP A 140 -4.80 16.34 -19.79
CA ASP A 140 -5.01 15.15 -18.95
C ASP A 140 -3.95 14.06 -19.22
N ALA A 141 -3.49 13.94 -20.47
CA ALA A 141 -2.45 12.98 -20.81
C ALA A 141 -1.07 13.44 -20.30
N ALA A 142 -0.77 14.74 -20.30
CA ALA A 142 0.44 15.26 -19.65
C ALA A 142 0.40 15.06 -18.14
N PHE A 143 -0.76 15.30 -17.52
CA PHE A 143 -0.93 15.10 -16.09
C PHE A 143 -0.77 13.62 -15.70
N ALA A 144 -1.41 12.70 -16.43
CA ALA A 144 -1.24 11.25 -16.22
C ALA A 144 0.22 10.80 -16.42
N ARG A 145 0.91 11.30 -17.45
CA ARG A 145 2.35 11.05 -17.65
C ARG A 145 3.18 11.55 -16.47
N MET A 146 2.84 12.70 -15.90
CA MET A 146 3.51 13.22 -14.72
C MET A 146 3.25 12.33 -13.49
N GLN A 147 2.00 11.94 -13.24
CA GLN A 147 1.63 11.05 -12.14
C GLN A 147 2.27 9.66 -12.21
N SER A 148 2.60 9.19 -13.42
CA SER A 148 3.36 7.94 -13.60
C SER A 148 4.77 7.97 -12.98
N ARG A 149 5.32 9.17 -12.76
CA ARG A 149 6.64 9.39 -12.16
C ARG A 149 6.58 9.68 -10.67
N TRP A 150 5.41 9.97 -10.12
CA TRP A 150 5.21 10.17 -8.70
C TRP A 150 5.41 8.85 -7.93
N PRO A 151 5.62 8.87 -6.60
CA PRO A 151 5.95 7.69 -5.81
C PRO A 151 5.08 6.45 -6.10
N LEU A 152 3.75 6.59 -6.14
CA LEU A 152 2.84 5.46 -6.41
C LEU A 152 2.79 5.08 -7.89
N GLY A 153 3.05 6.03 -8.80
CA GLY A 153 3.22 5.74 -10.22
C GLY A 153 4.49 4.91 -10.49
N HIS A 154 5.60 5.31 -9.87
CA HIS A 154 6.84 4.55 -9.94
C HIS A 154 6.69 3.16 -9.31
N LEU A 155 6.02 3.06 -8.16
CA LEU A 155 5.75 1.78 -7.52
C LEU A 155 4.89 0.87 -8.40
N ALA A 156 3.88 1.42 -9.08
CA ALA A 156 3.06 0.68 -10.03
C ALA A 156 3.91 0.12 -11.18
N TRP A 157 4.83 0.92 -11.73
CA TRP A 157 5.80 0.47 -12.72
C TRP A 157 6.69 -0.67 -12.21
N VAL A 158 7.22 -0.57 -10.98
CA VAL A 158 8.00 -1.65 -10.32
C VAL A 158 7.20 -2.95 -10.22
N PHE A 159 5.89 -2.85 -9.97
CA PHE A 159 5.00 -4.00 -9.91
C PHE A 159 4.49 -4.49 -11.28
N GLY A 160 4.69 -3.72 -12.35
CA GLY A 160 4.24 -4.02 -13.70
C GLY A 160 2.72 -3.84 -13.88
N VAL A 161 2.15 -2.84 -13.21
CA VAL A 161 0.72 -2.46 -13.24
C VAL A 161 0.56 -0.98 -13.53
N GLU A 162 -0.65 -0.58 -13.93
CA GLU A 162 -1.03 0.83 -13.98
C GLU A 162 -1.22 1.40 -12.57
N ARG A 163 -1.03 2.71 -12.44
CA ARG A 163 -1.15 3.45 -11.18
C ARG A 163 -2.54 3.28 -10.57
N GLU A 164 -3.58 3.38 -11.40
CA GLU A 164 -4.98 3.27 -11.00
C GLU A 164 -5.27 1.90 -10.39
N LEU A 165 -4.71 0.84 -10.97
CA LEU A 165 -4.85 -0.51 -10.46
C LEU A 165 -4.19 -0.65 -9.08
N LEU A 166 -3.00 -0.07 -8.90
CA LEU A 166 -2.32 -0.07 -7.60
C LEU A 166 -3.15 0.66 -6.53
N LEU A 167 -3.70 1.83 -6.88
CA LEU A 167 -4.58 2.60 -6.00
C LEU A 167 -5.87 1.85 -5.68
N GLN A 168 -6.40 1.03 -6.57
CA GLN A 168 -7.61 0.25 -6.34
C GLN A 168 -7.39 -1.01 -5.49
N LEU A 169 -6.15 -1.43 -5.21
CA LEU A 169 -5.88 -2.63 -4.42
C LEU A 169 -6.49 -2.58 -3.01
N HIS A 170 -6.71 -1.40 -2.44
CA HIS A 170 -7.36 -1.26 -1.13
C HIS A 170 -8.85 -1.65 -1.14
N GLN A 171 -9.50 -1.63 -2.30
CA GLN A 171 -10.93 -1.93 -2.46
C GLN A 171 -11.17 -3.43 -2.76
N MET A 172 -10.11 -4.17 -3.06
CA MET A 172 -10.21 -5.62 -3.31
C MET A 172 -10.64 -6.34 -2.04
N LYS A 173 -11.58 -7.28 -2.16
CA LYS A 173 -12.08 -8.11 -1.05
C LYS A 173 -10.91 -8.77 -0.30
N PRO A 174 -10.63 -8.39 0.95
CA PRO A 174 -9.49 -8.93 1.68
C PRO A 174 -9.87 -10.24 2.38
N THR A 175 -8.88 -11.10 2.59
CA THR A 175 -8.89 -12.07 3.69
C THR A 175 -8.53 -11.35 4.98
N ARG A 176 -9.34 -11.54 6.02
CA ARG A 176 -9.07 -11.03 7.37
C ARG A 176 -8.37 -12.09 8.20
N LEU A 177 -7.19 -11.76 8.71
CA LEU A 177 -6.42 -12.59 9.63
C LEU A 177 -6.51 -11.98 11.02
N SER A 178 -7.27 -12.63 11.90
CA SER A 178 -7.29 -12.27 13.32
C SER A 178 -5.92 -12.56 13.93
N LEU A 179 -5.33 -11.56 14.58
CA LEU A 179 -4.02 -11.67 15.22
C LEU A 179 -4.10 -12.19 16.66
N GLN A 180 -5.29 -12.45 17.20
CA GLN A 180 -5.47 -12.97 18.56
C GLN A 180 -5.92 -14.44 18.60
N ALA A 181 -6.30 -15.02 17.46
CA ALA A 181 -6.81 -16.39 17.42
C ALA A 181 -5.69 -17.44 17.53
N SER A 182 -5.98 -18.53 18.25
CA SER A 182 -5.11 -19.71 18.40
C SER A 182 -5.20 -20.70 17.22
N GLU A 183 -5.95 -20.36 16.17
CA GLU A 183 -6.12 -21.22 15.01
C GLU A 183 -4.82 -21.34 14.20
N PRO A 184 -4.57 -22.52 13.59
CA PRO A 184 -3.42 -22.70 12.73
C PRO A 184 -3.44 -21.67 11.61
N GLU A 185 -2.30 -21.06 11.36
CA GLU A 185 -2.16 -20.06 10.31
C GLU A 185 -2.50 -20.70 8.96
N LEU A 186 -3.51 -20.14 8.28
CA LEU A 186 -3.77 -20.50 6.89
C LEU A 186 -2.51 -20.15 6.11
N SER A 187 -1.84 -21.17 5.55
CA SER A 187 -0.75 -20.95 4.62
C SER A 187 -1.23 -19.95 3.55
N LEU A 188 -0.44 -18.92 3.30
CA LEU A 188 -0.69 -17.96 2.23
C LEU A 188 -0.95 -18.68 0.90
N GLU A 189 -0.36 -19.85 0.67
CA GLU A 189 -0.64 -20.71 -0.48
C GLU A 189 -2.11 -21.14 -0.58
N HIS A 190 -2.80 -21.38 0.54
CA HIS A 190 -4.24 -21.68 0.54
C HIS A 190 -5.08 -20.44 0.21
N LEU A 191 -4.66 -19.24 0.66
CA LEU A 191 -5.29 -17.97 0.27
C LEU A 191 -5.16 -17.71 -1.23
N LEU A 192 -4.04 -18.13 -1.83
CA LEU A 192 -3.81 -18.02 -3.27
C LEU A 192 -4.58 -19.04 -4.10
N ARG A 193 -4.74 -20.28 -3.60
CA ARG A 193 -5.52 -21.32 -4.27
C ARG A 193 -7.02 -21.03 -4.25
N GLY A 194 -7.54 -20.38 -3.21
CA GLY A 194 -8.95 -19.98 -3.11
C GLY A 194 -9.38 -18.86 -4.06
N ILE A 195 -8.45 -18.22 -4.77
CA ILE A 195 -8.72 -17.17 -5.77
C ILE A 195 -8.85 -17.75 -7.19
N ALA A 196 -8.47 -19.02 -7.38
CA ALA A 196 -8.51 -19.73 -8.67
C ALA A 196 -9.74 -20.65 -8.83
N ALA A 197 -10.74 -20.55 -7.95
CA ALA A 197 -11.98 -21.34 -7.98
C ALA A 197 -13.21 -20.47 -8.29
#